data_AF-J9Z0K7-F1
#
_entry.id   AF-J9Z0K7-F1
#
_cell.length_a   1.000
_cell.length_b   1.000
_cell.length_c   1.000
_cell.angle_alpha   90.00
_cell.angle_beta   90.00
_cell.angle_gamma   90.00
#
_symmetry.space_group_name_H-M   'P 1'
#
loop_
_entity.id
_entity.type
_entity.pdbx_description
1 polymer ?
#
loop_
_entity_poly.entity_id
_entity_poly.type
_entity_poly.pdbx_seq_one_letter_code
_entity_poly.pdbx_strand_id
1 'polypeptide(L)'
;MIKILIFLSIIALCIYFFFGNKISKEYKKYFIIFFIVAIGLLLIFSGKLNFLPVALAPALLFFRRISSLLSLFNLFSRSSFGSKIKPKIKTKYLNIEINIQSRNANIEIIDGKFKDKNLTQLTKNQVEELLSELKTNDTRGFNILNLLINQSFQNSQSSSASGSMTEEEALSILGLSKGANDEEIKKSYYNLMKKFHPDKDGNNYLSNLITEAKNKLLNQ
;
A
#
# COMPACT_ATOMS: atom_id res chain seq x y z
N MET A 1 33.79 24.05 -30.21
CA MET A 1 32.47 23.52 -29.82
C MET A 1 32.47 22.82 -28.45
N ILE A 2 33.22 21.74 -28.20
CA ILE A 2 33.22 21.02 -26.90
C ILE A 2 33.32 21.93 -25.66
N LYS A 3 34.23 22.93 -25.67
CA LYS A 3 34.44 23.86 -24.54
C LYS A 3 33.18 24.71 -24.23
N ILE A 4 32.41 25.08 -25.24
CA ILE A 4 31.18 25.88 -25.10
C ILE A 4 30.07 25.04 -24.46
N LEU A 5 29.97 23.76 -24.84
CA LEU A 5 28.99 22.82 -24.28
C LEU A 5 29.25 22.55 -22.78
N ILE A 6 30.52 22.38 -22.41
CA ILE A 6 30.95 22.22 -21.02
C ILE A 6 30.61 23.48 -20.20
N PHE A 7 30.91 24.65 -20.75
CA PHE A 7 30.60 25.94 -20.12
C PHE A 7 29.08 26.12 -19.88
N LEU A 8 28.25 25.79 -20.86
CA LEU A 8 26.79 25.86 -20.73
C LEU A 8 26.24 24.88 -19.66
N SER A 9 26.81 23.68 -19.59
CA SER A 9 26.45 22.65 -18.60
C SER A 9 26.82 23.09 -17.18
N ILE A 10 28.01 23.69 -16.99
CA ILE A 10 28.45 24.26 -15.71
C ILE A 10 27.51 25.40 -15.29
N ILE A 11 27.16 26.31 -16.21
CA ILE A 11 26.20 27.40 -15.94
C ILE A 11 24.84 26.85 -15.51
N ALA A 12 24.32 25.84 -16.22
CA ALA A 12 23.05 25.21 -15.87
C ALA A 12 23.09 24.54 -14.48
N LEU A 13 24.22 23.91 -14.12
CA LEU A 13 24.42 23.29 -12.81
C LEU A 13 24.57 24.33 -11.68
N CYS A 14 25.23 25.47 -11.94
CA CYS A 14 25.29 26.61 -11.03
C CYS A 14 23.90 27.24 -10.81
N ILE A 15 23.11 27.42 -11.87
CA ILE A 15 21.70 27.88 -11.77
C ILE A 15 20.89 26.88 -10.93
N TYR A 16 21.06 25.57 -11.16
CA TYR A 16 20.37 24.55 -10.39
C TYR A 16 20.73 24.59 -8.89
N PHE A 17 22.01 24.74 -8.54
CA PHE A 17 22.43 24.83 -7.14
C PHE A 17 21.95 26.11 -6.46
N PHE A 18 22.00 27.25 -7.16
CA PHE A 18 21.66 28.56 -6.61
C PHE A 18 20.15 28.79 -6.47
N PHE A 19 19.34 28.39 -7.46
CA PHE A 19 17.87 28.53 -7.40
C PHE A 19 17.17 27.31 -6.78
N GLY A 20 17.67 26.09 -7.01
CA GLY A 20 17.04 24.84 -6.52
C GLY A 20 16.96 24.71 -5.00
N ASN A 21 17.72 25.51 -4.24
CA ASN A 21 17.63 25.61 -2.78
C ASN A 21 16.60 26.62 -2.27
N LYS A 22 16.12 27.55 -3.11
CA LYS A 22 15.06 28.52 -2.74
C LYS A 22 13.65 28.10 -3.16
N ILE A 23 13.53 27.01 -3.93
CA ILE A 23 12.25 26.52 -4.47
C ILE A 23 11.51 25.64 -3.44
N SER A 24 10.20 25.81 -3.32
CA SER A 24 9.36 25.03 -2.39
C SER A 24 9.36 23.53 -2.73
N LYS A 25 9.04 22.69 -1.74
CA LYS A 25 9.12 21.22 -1.86
C LYS A 25 8.28 20.66 -3.02
N GLU A 26 7.18 21.31 -3.38
CA GLU A 26 6.27 20.90 -4.46
C GLU A 26 6.89 21.12 -5.85
N TYR A 27 7.46 22.30 -6.09
CA TYR A 27 8.05 22.64 -7.40
C TYR A 27 9.43 22.00 -7.64
N LYS A 28 10.13 21.59 -6.58
CA LYS A 28 11.46 20.96 -6.67
C LYS A 28 11.46 19.69 -7.55
N LYS A 29 10.36 18.92 -7.57
CA LYS A 29 10.22 17.74 -8.44
C LYS A 29 10.20 18.13 -9.92
N TYR A 30 9.42 19.13 -10.30
CA TYR A 30 9.30 19.59 -11.69
C TYR A 30 10.62 20.19 -12.21
N PHE A 31 11.35 20.90 -11.34
CA PHE A 31 12.64 21.49 -11.68
C PHE A 31 13.72 20.43 -11.96
N ILE A 32 13.75 19.33 -11.20
CA ILE A 32 14.62 18.16 -11.47
C ILE A 32 14.28 17.51 -12.82
N ILE A 33 12.99 17.32 -13.11
CA ILE A 33 12.53 16.73 -14.39
C ILE A 33 12.94 17.62 -15.57
N PHE A 34 12.72 18.94 -15.47
CA PHE A 34 13.13 19.91 -16.49
C PHE A 34 14.64 19.84 -16.77
N PHE A 35 15.47 19.74 -15.72
CA PHE A 35 16.93 19.66 -15.86
C PHE A 35 17.39 18.37 -16.56
N ILE A 36 16.78 17.23 -16.22
CA ILE A 36 17.04 15.92 -16.89
C ILE A 36 16.66 15.99 -18.37
N VAL A 37 15.49 16.57 -18.70
CA VAL A 37 15.03 16.73 -20.08
C VAL A 37 15.93 17.68 -20.87
N ALA A 38 16.34 18.81 -20.28
CA ALA A 38 17.25 19.77 -20.91
C ALA A 38 18.63 19.14 -21.21
N ILE A 39 19.19 18.36 -20.28
CA ILE A 39 20.42 17.60 -20.51
C ILE A 39 20.25 16.55 -21.61
N GLY A 40 19.13 15.82 -21.63
CA GLY A 40 18.80 14.86 -22.68
C GLY A 40 18.75 15.51 -24.06
N LEU A 41 18.01 16.61 -24.20
CA LEU A 41 17.92 17.40 -25.43
C LEU A 41 19.28 17.92 -25.89
N LEU A 42 20.09 18.45 -24.97
CA LEU A 42 21.43 18.95 -25.25
C LEU A 42 22.38 17.85 -25.74
N LEU A 43 22.28 16.62 -25.19
CA LEU A 43 23.05 15.45 -25.64
C LEU A 43 22.61 14.96 -27.03
N ILE A 44 21.30 14.97 -27.31
CA ILE A 44 20.73 14.65 -28.63
C ILE A 44 21.22 15.66 -29.68
N PHE A 45 21.05 16.96 -29.40
CA PHE A 45 21.43 18.03 -30.33
C PHE A 45 22.95 18.13 -30.55
N SER A 46 23.76 17.71 -29.58
CA SER A 46 25.22 17.66 -29.72
C SER A 46 25.72 16.50 -30.62
N GLY A 47 24.85 15.63 -31.15
CA GLY A 47 25.23 14.50 -32.01
C GLY A 47 26.10 13.44 -31.31
N LYS A 48 26.17 13.47 -29.97
CA LYS A 48 27.10 12.67 -29.15
C LYS A 48 26.43 11.50 -28.42
N LEU A 49 25.28 11.05 -28.90
CA LEU A 49 24.51 9.96 -28.29
C LEU A 49 25.33 8.66 -28.16
N ASN A 50 26.27 8.42 -29.08
CA ASN A 50 27.19 7.27 -29.04
C ASN A 50 28.13 7.25 -27.81
N PHE A 51 28.31 8.38 -27.13
CA PHE A 51 29.08 8.45 -25.87
C PHE A 51 28.22 8.16 -24.63
N LEU A 52 26.90 8.08 -24.76
CA LEU A 52 26.00 7.81 -23.65
C LEU A 52 26.27 6.44 -23.00
N PRO A 53 26.45 5.32 -23.74
CA PRO A 53 26.82 4.03 -23.13
C PRO A 53 28.17 4.07 -22.41
N VAL A 54 29.14 4.81 -22.95
CA VAL A 54 30.48 4.96 -22.37
C VAL A 54 30.44 5.73 -21.04
N ALA A 55 29.57 6.75 -20.93
CA ALA A 55 29.34 7.47 -19.68
C ALA A 55 28.48 6.66 -18.68
N LEU A 56 27.51 5.90 -19.16
CA LEU A 56 26.59 5.12 -18.32
C LEU A 56 27.25 3.87 -17.72
N ALA A 57 28.17 3.21 -18.44
CA ALA A 57 28.85 1.99 -17.98
C ALA A 57 29.55 2.13 -16.62
N PRO A 58 30.46 3.11 -16.38
CA PRO A 58 31.05 3.31 -15.06
C PRO A 58 30.00 3.75 -14.02
N ALA A 59 29.02 4.58 -14.40
CA ALA A 59 27.94 4.99 -13.51
C ALA A 59 27.11 3.79 -13.01
N LEU A 60 26.88 2.78 -13.85
CA LEU A 60 26.18 1.54 -13.51
C LEU A 60 26.98 0.68 -12.51
N LEU A 61 28.32 0.65 -12.65
CA LEU A 61 29.19 -0.03 -11.68
C LEU A 61 29.14 0.64 -10.30
N PHE A 62 29.09 1.98 -10.25
CA PHE A 62 28.86 2.72 -9.01
C PHE A 62 27.42 2.59 -8.48
N PHE A 63 26.42 2.42 -9.34
CA PHE A 63 25.02 2.21 -8.95
C PHE A 63 24.86 0.96 -8.06
N ARG A 64 25.64 -0.10 -8.29
CA ARG A 64 25.63 -1.31 -7.45
C ARG A 64 26.05 -1.06 -5.99
N ARG A 65 26.82 0.01 -5.73
CA ARG A 65 27.25 0.41 -4.36
C ARG A 65 26.25 1.32 -3.66
N ILE A 66 25.23 1.78 -4.37
CA ILE A 66 24.27 2.82 -3.96
C ILE A 66 22.94 2.14 -3.55
N SER A 67 23.03 1.20 -2.59
CA SER A 67 21.85 0.48 -2.05
C SER A 67 20.82 1.40 -1.38
N SER A 68 21.22 2.59 -0.94
CA SER A 68 20.32 3.62 -0.41
C SER A 68 19.36 4.21 -1.45
N LEU A 69 19.69 4.16 -2.74
CA LEU A 69 18.78 4.56 -3.83
C LEU A 69 17.89 3.41 -4.30
N LEU A 70 18.04 2.20 -3.73
CA LEU A 70 16.99 1.18 -3.71
C LEU A 70 15.90 1.48 -2.65
N SER A 71 16.02 2.59 -1.91
CA SER A 71 14.91 3.25 -1.21
C SER A 71 14.18 4.27 -2.10
N LEU A 72 14.82 4.79 -3.16
CA LEU A 72 14.09 5.05 -4.41
C LEU A 72 13.76 3.67 -5.05
N PHE A 73 13.00 3.58 -6.14
CA PHE A 73 12.25 2.34 -6.50
C PHE A 73 11.19 1.92 -5.45
N ASN A 74 11.41 2.06 -4.14
CA ASN A 74 10.38 1.91 -3.10
C ASN A 74 9.33 3.06 -3.08
N LEU A 75 9.45 4.04 -3.99
CA LEU A 75 8.37 4.97 -4.36
C LEU A 75 7.57 4.49 -5.58
N PHE A 76 8.09 3.51 -6.33
CA PHE A 76 7.35 2.82 -7.38
C PHE A 76 6.40 1.78 -6.77
N SER A 77 6.83 1.06 -5.73
CA SER A 77 5.97 0.21 -4.87
C SER A 77 4.95 1.00 -4.03
N ARG A 78 5.18 2.30 -3.79
CA ARG A 78 4.23 3.23 -3.15
C ARG A 78 3.36 4.01 -4.15
N SER A 79 3.48 3.74 -5.45
CA SER A 79 2.47 4.20 -6.39
C SER A 79 1.16 3.42 -6.17
N SER A 80 0.00 4.04 -6.40
CA SER A 80 -1.34 3.49 -6.12
C SER A 80 -1.76 2.32 -7.04
N PHE A 81 -0.78 1.66 -7.68
CA PHE A 81 -0.99 0.54 -8.59
C PHE A 81 -1.64 -0.67 -7.91
N GLY A 82 -1.40 -0.87 -6.60
CA GLY A 82 -2.04 -1.94 -5.81
C GLY A 82 -3.40 -1.58 -5.20
N SER A 83 -3.71 -0.29 -5.00
CA SER A 83 -4.88 0.13 -4.20
C SER A 83 -6.18 0.31 -4.99
N LYS A 84 -6.13 0.23 -6.33
CA LYS A 84 -7.32 0.26 -7.21
C LYS A 84 -7.61 -1.06 -7.92
N ILE A 85 -6.78 -2.09 -7.74
CA ILE A 85 -7.06 -3.41 -8.31
C ILE A 85 -8.15 -4.06 -7.46
N LYS A 86 -9.36 -4.15 -8.04
CA LYS A 86 -10.40 -5.07 -7.60
C LYS A 86 -10.27 -6.33 -8.44
N PRO A 87 -9.53 -7.37 -8.01
CA PRO A 87 -9.39 -8.58 -8.81
C PRO A 87 -10.77 -9.26 -8.91
N LYS A 88 -11.28 -9.33 -10.15
CA LYS A 88 -12.51 -10.05 -10.49
C LYS A 88 -12.12 -11.42 -11.03
N ILE A 89 -12.44 -12.46 -10.27
CA ILE A 89 -12.17 -13.85 -10.64
C ILE A 89 -13.50 -14.47 -11.04
N LYS A 90 -13.63 -14.84 -12.33
CA LYS A 90 -14.77 -15.61 -12.83
C LYS A 90 -14.38 -17.07 -12.98
N THR A 91 -15.14 -17.95 -12.34
CA THR A 91 -15.10 -19.40 -12.57
C THR A 91 -16.36 -19.83 -13.32
N LYS A 92 -16.61 -21.14 -13.46
CA LYS A 92 -17.82 -21.63 -14.14
C LYS A 92 -19.07 -21.35 -13.30
N TYR A 93 -18.97 -21.46 -11.98
CA TYR A 93 -20.10 -21.29 -11.05
C TYR A 93 -20.06 -20.00 -10.23
N LEU A 94 -18.91 -19.32 -10.08
CA LEU A 94 -18.75 -18.20 -9.15
C LEU A 94 -18.15 -16.96 -9.83
N ASN A 95 -18.73 -15.78 -9.57
CA ASN A 95 -18.14 -14.47 -9.82
C ASN A 95 -17.66 -13.89 -8.48
N ILE A 96 -16.36 -13.64 -8.36
CA ILE A 96 -15.72 -13.26 -7.10
C ILE A 96 -15.02 -11.91 -7.27
N GLU A 97 -15.45 -10.90 -6.53
CA GLU A 97 -14.82 -9.57 -6.49
C GLU A 97 -14.25 -9.32 -5.09
N ILE A 98 -12.92 -9.31 -4.97
CA ILE A 98 -12.24 -9.15 -3.68
C ILE A 98 -11.89 -7.68 -3.47
N ASN A 99 -12.29 -7.12 -2.33
CA ASN A 99 -11.81 -5.82 -1.88
C ASN A 99 -10.59 -6.02 -0.96
N ILE A 100 -9.41 -5.72 -1.50
CA ILE A 100 -8.12 -5.88 -0.81
C ILE A 100 -8.01 -4.94 0.42
N GLN A 101 -8.70 -3.80 0.40
CA GLN A 101 -8.67 -2.82 1.50
C GLN A 101 -9.49 -3.27 2.71
N SER A 102 -10.71 -3.77 2.49
CA SER A 102 -11.59 -4.24 3.57
C SER A 102 -11.43 -5.72 3.91
N ARG A 103 -10.64 -6.48 3.14
CA ARG A 103 -10.52 -7.96 3.17
C ARG A 103 -11.85 -8.71 2.92
N ASN A 104 -12.88 -8.03 2.43
CA ASN A 104 -14.17 -8.64 2.12
C ASN A 104 -14.18 -9.15 0.67
N ALA A 105 -14.72 -10.34 0.45
CA ALA A 105 -14.98 -10.90 -0.88
C ALA A 105 -16.49 -10.86 -1.16
N ASN A 106 -16.90 -10.21 -2.26
CA ASN A 106 -18.24 -10.34 -2.79
C ASN A 106 -18.29 -11.57 -3.71
N ILE A 107 -19.18 -12.53 -3.43
CA ILE A 107 -19.27 -13.81 -4.14
C ILE A 107 -20.71 -13.98 -4.64
N GLU A 108 -20.86 -13.95 -5.96
CA GLU A 108 -22.12 -14.15 -6.68
C GLU A 108 -22.09 -15.51 -7.38
N ILE A 109 -23.21 -16.24 -7.30
CA ILE A 109 -23.32 -17.60 -7.84
C ILE A 109 -23.97 -17.52 -9.22
N ILE A 110 -23.23 -17.84 -10.28
CA ILE A 110 -23.63 -17.71 -11.69
C ILE A 110 -24.45 -18.92 -12.16
N ASP A 111 -24.16 -20.11 -11.62
CA ASP A 111 -24.69 -21.40 -12.06
C ASP A 111 -24.93 -22.33 -10.86
N GLY A 112 -25.71 -23.40 -11.06
CA GLY A 112 -26.07 -24.37 -10.03
C GLY A 112 -27.32 -24.01 -9.21
N LYS A 113 -27.58 -24.77 -8.13
CA LYS A 113 -28.81 -24.69 -7.31
C LYS A 113 -29.11 -23.32 -6.71
N PHE A 114 -28.06 -22.52 -6.46
CA PHE A 114 -28.15 -21.23 -5.76
C PHE A 114 -27.89 -20.04 -6.69
N LYS A 115 -28.14 -20.21 -8.00
CA LYS A 115 -27.98 -19.19 -9.02
C LYS A 115 -28.60 -17.82 -8.64
N ASP A 116 -27.89 -16.75 -9.03
CA ASP A 116 -28.19 -15.34 -8.82
C ASP A 116 -28.31 -14.91 -7.34
N LYS A 117 -27.88 -15.77 -6.40
CA LYS A 117 -27.75 -15.43 -4.98
C LYS A 117 -26.32 -15.03 -4.63
N ASN A 118 -26.21 -14.20 -3.60
CA ASN A 118 -24.95 -13.85 -2.97
C ASN A 118 -24.60 -14.87 -1.87
N LEU A 119 -23.32 -15.17 -1.66
CA LEU A 119 -22.90 -16.05 -0.56
C LEU A 119 -23.39 -15.54 0.82
N THR A 120 -23.47 -14.22 1.00
CA THR A 120 -23.96 -13.58 2.24
C THR A 120 -25.43 -13.88 2.54
N GLN A 121 -26.20 -14.32 1.55
CA GLN A 121 -27.62 -14.67 1.68
C GLN A 121 -27.85 -16.17 1.95
N LEU A 122 -26.80 -17.00 1.91
CA LEU A 122 -26.90 -18.44 2.14
C LEU A 122 -26.71 -18.79 3.62
N THR A 123 -27.49 -19.74 4.10
CA THR A 123 -27.26 -20.33 5.43
C THR A 123 -26.08 -21.28 5.40
N LYS A 124 -25.47 -21.56 6.57
CA LYS A 124 -24.31 -22.48 6.68
C LYS A 124 -24.53 -23.81 5.94
N ASN A 125 -25.70 -24.42 6.12
CA ASN A 125 -26.06 -25.69 5.49
C ASN A 125 -26.13 -25.57 3.94
N GLN A 126 -26.60 -24.44 3.41
CA GLN A 126 -26.64 -24.17 1.97
C GLN A 126 -25.24 -23.95 1.38
N VAL A 127 -24.32 -23.36 2.17
CA VAL A 127 -22.91 -23.21 1.78
C VAL A 127 -22.20 -24.57 1.73
N GLU A 128 -22.49 -25.47 2.67
CA GLU A 128 -21.99 -26.85 2.67
C GLU A 128 -22.53 -27.65 1.46
N GLU A 129 -23.82 -27.49 1.13
CA GLU A 129 -24.41 -28.07 -0.08
C GLU A 129 -23.76 -27.54 -1.37
N LEU A 130 -23.56 -26.22 -1.48
CA LEU A 130 -22.85 -25.58 -2.60
C LEU A 130 -21.41 -26.09 -2.74
N LEU A 131 -20.67 -26.26 -1.63
CA LEU A 131 -19.32 -26.85 -1.65
C LEU A 131 -19.32 -28.28 -2.21
N SER A 132 -20.35 -29.09 -1.88
CA SER A 132 -20.47 -30.45 -2.41
C SER A 132 -20.72 -30.47 -3.93
N GLU A 133 -21.50 -29.52 -4.44
CA GLU A 133 -21.80 -29.36 -5.87
C GLU A 133 -20.56 -28.87 -6.65
N LEU A 134 -19.86 -27.86 -6.12
CA LEU A 134 -18.64 -27.31 -6.71
C LEU A 134 -17.51 -28.35 -6.77
N LYS A 135 -17.37 -29.21 -5.75
CA LYS A 135 -16.34 -30.26 -5.72
C LYS A 135 -16.39 -31.20 -6.95
N THR A 136 -17.59 -31.42 -7.48
CA THR A 136 -17.82 -32.28 -8.66
C THR A 136 -17.78 -31.49 -9.97
N ASN A 137 -18.34 -30.26 -9.99
CA ASN A 137 -18.60 -29.52 -11.23
C ASN A 137 -17.62 -28.36 -11.55
N ASP A 138 -16.90 -27.82 -10.56
CA ASP A 138 -15.91 -26.74 -10.70
C ASP A 138 -14.87 -26.79 -9.56
N THR A 139 -13.82 -27.59 -9.77
CA THR A 139 -12.72 -27.74 -8.81
C THR A 139 -11.96 -26.44 -8.53
N ARG A 140 -11.98 -25.47 -9.46
CA ARG A 140 -11.38 -24.13 -9.24
C ARG A 140 -12.25 -23.30 -8.31
N GLY A 141 -13.56 -23.27 -8.58
CA GLY A 141 -14.56 -22.63 -7.71
C GLY A 141 -14.54 -23.22 -6.29
N PHE A 142 -14.51 -24.54 -6.16
CA PHE A 142 -14.39 -25.24 -4.87
C PHE A 142 -13.16 -24.80 -4.08
N ASN A 143 -11.97 -24.84 -4.70
CA ASN A 143 -10.72 -24.48 -4.02
C ASN A 143 -10.71 -23.02 -3.54
N ILE A 144 -11.20 -22.09 -4.36
CA ILE A 144 -11.25 -20.66 -3.99
C ILE A 144 -12.29 -20.42 -2.90
N LEU A 145 -13.49 -21.00 -3.01
CA LEU A 145 -14.53 -20.85 -2.00
C LEU A 145 -14.10 -21.46 -0.66
N ASN A 146 -13.52 -22.67 -0.67
CA ASN A 146 -12.97 -23.33 0.52
C ASN A 146 -11.85 -22.49 1.18
N LEU A 147 -10.94 -21.91 0.39
CA LEU A 147 -9.91 -20.99 0.92
C LEU A 147 -10.54 -19.76 1.59
N LEU A 148 -11.50 -19.10 0.93
CA LEU A 148 -12.16 -17.90 1.45
C LEU A 148 -12.99 -18.19 2.70
N ILE A 149 -13.65 -19.35 2.78
CA ILE A 149 -14.38 -19.83 3.96
C ILE A 149 -13.41 -20.11 5.11
N ASN A 150 -12.31 -20.82 4.87
CA ASN A 150 -11.32 -21.09 5.93
C ASN A 150 -10.63 -19.80 6.39
N GLN A 151 -10.37 -18.86 5.49
CA GLN A 151 -9.84 -17.54 5.82
C GLN A 151 -10.85 -16.69 6.60
N SER A 152 -12.15 -16.74 6.26
CA SER A 152 -13.18 -16.06 7.04
C SER A 152 -13.33 -16.68 8.42
N PHE A 153 -13.28 -18.01 8.57
CA PHE A 153 -13.28 -18.68 9.87
C PHE A 153 -12.01 -18.39 10.70
N GLN A 154 -10.82 -18.32 10.11
CA GLN A 154 -9.62 -17.91 10.84
C GLN A 154 -9.66 -16.42 11.23
N ASN A 155 -10.16 -15.54 10.36
CA ASN A 155 -10.46 -14.15 10.75
C ASN A 155 -11.53 -14.10 11.83
N SER A 156 -12.54 -14.99 11.82
CA SER A 156 -13.51 -15.12 12.90
C SER A 156 -12.87 -15.66 14.17
N GLN A 157 -11.80 -16.45 14.12
CA GLN A 157 -11.09 -16.92 15.32
C GLN A 157 -10.08 -15.88 15.85
N SER A 158 -9.59 -14.96 15.02
CA SER A 158 -8.83 -13.78 15.46
C SER A 158 -9.68 -12.53 15.72
N SER A 159 -10.97 -12.51 15.34
CA SER A 159 -11.96 -11.47 15.72
C SER A 159 -13.00 -11.95 16.75
N SER A 160 -13.08 -13.25 17.03
CA SER A 160 -13.69 -13.83 18.24
C SER A 160 -12.65 -14.27 19.29
N ALA A 161 -11.39 -13.87 19.09
CA ALA A 161 -10.58 -13.37 20.20
C ALA A 161 -11.18 -12.06 20.75
N SER A 162 -12.47 -12.11 21.12
CA SER A 162 -13.20 -11.11 21.89
C SER A 162 -12.79 -11.19 23.37
N GLY A 163 -11.51 -11.49 23.62
CA GLY A 163 -10.87 -11.12 24.86
C GLY A 163 -10.69 -9.61 24.77
N SER A 164 -11.35 -8.87 25.66
CA SER A 164 -11.17 -7.42 25.76
C SER A 164 -9.67 -7.09 25.74
N MET A 165 -9.24 -6.17 24.87
CA MET A 165 -7.84 -5.74 24.76
C MET A 165 -7.16 -5.71 26.14
N THR A 166 -6.01 -6.35 26.29
CA THR A 166 -5.32 -6.38 27.59
C THR A 166 -4.69 -5.02 27.90
N GLU A 167 -4.41 -4.75 29.18
CA GLU A 167 -3.78 -3.48 29.57
C GLU A 167 -2.37 -3.36 28.97
N GLU A 168 -1.62 -4.47 28.92
CA GLU A 168 -0.32 -4.57 28.27
C GLU A 168 -0.36 -4.27 26.77
N GLU A 169 -1.37 -4.78 26.05
CA GLU A 169 -1.57 -4.48 24.62
C GLU A 169 -1.96 -3.01 24.42
N ALA A 170 -2.87 -2.47 25.23
CA ALA A 170 -3.30 -1.07 25.14
C ALA A 170 -2.15 -0.09 25.41
N LEU A 171 -1.32 -0.38 26.42
CA LEU A 171 -0.07 0.36 26.68
C LEU A 171 0.90 0.27 25.50
N SER A 172 1.07 -0.91 24.92
CA SER A 172 1.96 -1.13 23.76
C SER A 172 1.48 -0.38 22.51
N ILE A 173 0.16 -0.36 22.24
CA ILE A 173 -0.46 0.37 21.12
C ILE A 173 -0.28 1.89 21.28
N LEU A 174 -0.37 2.39 22.51
CA LEU A 174 -0.13 3.80 22.83
C LEU A 174 1.36 4.15 23.02
N GLY A 175 2.27 3.17 22.97
CA GLY A 175 3.71 3.37 23.17
C GLY A 175 4.09 3.84 24.57
N LEU A 176 3.35 3.40 25.59
CA LEU A 176 3.50 3.79 26.99
C LEU A 176 4.00 2.61 27.85
N SER A 177 4.68 2.93 28.96
CA SER A 177 5.11 1.95 29.96
C SER A 177 4.01 1.68 31.00
N LYS A 178 4.06 0.50 31.62
CA LYS A 178 3.14 0.13 32.73
C LYS A 178 3.27 1.14 33.88
N GLY A 179 2.13 1.72 34.29
CA GLY A 179 2.07 2.82 35.28
C GLY A 179 2.05 4.23 34.71
N ALA A 180 1.86 4.42 33.39
CA ALA A 180 1.65 5.74 32.79
C ALA A 180 0.40 6.44 33.34
N ASN A 181 0.45 7.77 33.48
CA ASN A 181 -0.65 8.57 34.01
C ASN A 181 -1.74 8.85 32.95
N ASP A 182 -2.97 9.13 33.40
CA ASP A 182 -4.12 9.51 32.56
C ASP A 182 -3.81 10.60 31.53
N GLU A 183 -3.00 11.59 31.93
CA GLU A 183 -2.58 12.69 31.05
C GLU A 183 -1.63 12.22 29.94
N GLU A 184 -0.77 11.25 30.21
CA GLU A 184 0.16 10.66 29.24
C GLU A 184 -0.58 9.77 28.25
N ILE A 185 -1.57 9.00 28.74
CA ILE A 185 -2.50 8.21 27.93
C ILE A 185 -3.25 9.12 26.94
N LYS A 186 -3.86 10.21 27.44
CA LYS A 186 -4.58 11.19 26.60
C LYS A 186 -3.62 11.86 25.59
N LYS A 187 -2.42 12.28 26.03
CA LYS A 187 -1.41 12.92 25.17
C LYS A 187 -0.92 12.00 24.06
N SER A 188 -0.66 10.72 24.35
CA SER A 188 -0.27 9.75 23.33
C SER A 188 -1.42 9.48 22.35
N TYR A 189 -2.63 9.27 22.86
CA TYR A 189 -3.84 9.13 22.03
C TYR A 189 -4.01 10.30 21.04
N TYR A 190 -3.91 11.56 21.49
CA TYR A 190 -4.02 12.72 20.59
C TYR A 190 -2.89 12.78 19.56
N ASN A 191 -1.66 12.44 19.92
CA ASN A 191 -0.53 12.41 19.00
C ASN A 191 -0.69 11.32 17.92
N LEU A 192 -1.14 10.13 18.32
CA LEU A 192 -1.41 9.01 17.42
C LEU A 192 -2.62 9.29 16.52
N MET A 193 -3.74 9.77 17.08
CA MET A 193 -4.94 10.11 16.31
C MET A 193 -4.71 11.27 15.33
N LYS A 194 -3.88 12.26 15.68
CA LYS A 194 -3.49 13.35 14.76
C LYS A 194 -2.70 12.83 13.54
N LYS A 195 -2.00 11.71 13.70
CA LYS A 195 -1.20 11.04 12.66
C LYS A 195 -2.04 10.06 11.85
N PHE A 196 -2.80 9.19 12.52
CA PHE A 196 -3.59 8.10 11.96
C PHE A 196 -5.11 8.41 11.91
N HIS A 197 -5.46 9.66 11.61
CA HIS A 197 -6.86 10.08 11.52
C HIS A 197 -7.54 9.38 10.34
N PRO A 198 -8.79 8.89 10.46
CA PRO A 198 -9.49 8.20 9.37
C PRO A 198 -9.51 9.03 8.08
N ASP A 199 -9.76 10.34 8.18
CA ASP A 199 -9.78 11.28 7.04
C ASP A 199 -8.43 11.43 6.30
N LYS A 200 -7.31 11.00 6.90
CA LYS A 200 -5.97 11.10 6.31
C LYS A 200 -5.50 9.79 5.68
N ASP A 201 -5.68 8.69 6.40
CA ASP A 201 -5.14 7.38 6.01
C ASP A 201 -6.19 6.49 5.32
N GLY A 202 -7.48 6.87 5.32
CA GLY A 202 -8.55 6.18 4.59
C GLY A 202 -8.86 4.77 5.10
N ASN A 203 -8.31 4.38 6.24
CA ASN A 203 -8.49 3.07 6.87
C ASN A 203 -8.79 3.22 8.37
N ASN A 204 -10.03 2.92 8.74
CA ASN A 204 -10.53 3.10 10.11
C ASN A 204 -9.96 2.08 11.11
N TYR A 205 -9.24 1.04 10.67
CA TYR A 205 -8.72 -0.01 11.54
C TYR A 205 -7.76 0.54 12.60
N LEU A 206 -6.80 1.38 12.21
CA LEU A 206 -5.82 1.97 13.11
C LEU A 206 -6.47 2.96 14.09
N SER A 207 -7.37 3.82 13.62
CA SER A 207 -8.08 4.76 14.49
C SER A 207 -8.96 4.05 15.52
N ASN A 208 -9.62 2.95 15.13
CA ASN A 208 -10.42 2.14 16.05
C ASN A 208 -9.54 1.48 17.11
N LEU A 209 -8.42 0.85 16.71
CA LEU A 209 -7.48 0.20 17.62
C LEU A 209 -6.86 1.20 18.64
N ILE A 210 -6.50 2.41 18.18
CA ILE A 210 -6.00 3.50 19.04
C ILE A 210 -7.09 3.97 20.03
N THR A 211 -8.36 4.00 19.59
CA THR A 211 -9.50 4.40 20.44
C THR A 211 -9.79 3.33 21.48
N GLU A 212 -9.79 2.05 21.10
CA GLU A 212 -9.97 0.89 21.97
C GLU A 212 -8.89 0.83 23.06
N ALA A 213 -7.62 1.08 22.71
CA ALA A 213 -6.52 1.17 23.68
C ALA A 213 -6.71 2.31 24.70
N LYS A 214 -7.11 3.50 24.24
CA LYS A 214 -7.43 4.64 25.13
C LYS A 214 -8.64 4.34 26.03
N ASN A 215 -9.65 3.67 25.48
CA ASN A 215 -10.85 3.24 26.21
C ASN A 215 -10.50 2.22 27.30
N LYS A 216 -9.69 1.21 26.97
CA LYS A 216 -9.24 0.17 27.90
C LYS A 216 -8.50 0.72 29.12
N LEU A 217 -7.53 1.62 28.91
CA LEU A 217 -6.74 2.17 30.02
C LEU A 217 -7.49 3.19 30.88
N LEU A 218 -8.52 3.84 30.34
CA LEU A 218 -9.33 4.83 31.07
C LEU A 218 -10.67 4.25 31.58
N ASN A 219 -10.93 2.95 31.39
CA ASN A 219 -12.19 2.27 31.68
C ASN A 219 -13.42 2.99 31.09
N GLN A 220 -13.38 3.31 29.80
CA GLN A 220 -14.43 3.99 29.02
C GLN A 220 -14.93 3.15 27.83
#